data_AF-A0A8S3K9S0-F1
#
_entry.id   AF-A0A8S3K9S0-F1
#
_cell.length_a   1.000
_cell.length_b   1.000
_cell.length_c   1.000
_cell.angle_alpha   90.00
_cell.angle_beta   90.00
_cell.angle_gamma   90.00
#
_symmetry.space_group_name_H-M   'P 1'
#
loop_
_entity.id
_entity.type
_entity.pdbx_description
1 polymer ?
#
loop_
_entity_poly.entity_id
_entity_poly.type
_entity_poly.pdbx_seq_one_letter_code
_entity_poly.pdbx_strand_id
1 'polypeptide(L)' 'DDSEFVMKENWMYPGNDLGKATTQTTYEKCRAECSEDEQCKAFSWNRKTRICSLKSTIGSGGEYDPNAQSGYREEGDD' A
#
# COMPACT_ATOMS: atom_id res chain seq x y z
N ASP A 1 16.97 3.35 9.82
CA ASP A 1 15.91 2.46 10.28
C ASP A 1 14.58 3.17 10.11
N ASP A 2 14.21 3.38 8.85
CA ASP A 2 12.85 3.64 8.41
C ASP A 2 12.84 2.92 7.08
N SER A 3 12.12 1.80 6.99
CA SER A 3 11.93 1.09 5.73
C SER A 3 11.12 2.02 4.84
N GLU A 4 11.80 2.97 4.19
CA GLU A 4 11.17 4.09 3.50
C GLU A 4 10.30 3.53 2.37
N PHE A 5 8.99 3.59 2.56
CA PHE A 5 8.07 3.31 1.47
C PHE A 5 8.25 4.39 0.41
N VAL A 6 8.47 3.99 -0.84
CA VAL A 6 8.35 4.90 -1.97
C VAL A 6 6.89 5.25 -2.13
N MET A 7 6.56 6.49 -1.81
CA MET A 7 5.20 7.00 -1.80
C MET A 7 4.74 7.34 -3.22
N LYS A 8 3.51 6.96 -3.56
CA LYS A 8 2.86 7.30 -4.83
C LYS A 8 1.46 7.87 -4.59
N GLU A 9 1.28 9.13 -4.96
CA GLU A 9 -0.02 9.80 -4.97
C GLU A 9 -0.81 9.43 -6.25
N ASN A 10 -2.13 9.37 -6.14
CA ASN A 10 -3.05 9.06 -7.23
C ASN A 10 -2.77 7.71 -7.90
N TRP A 11 -2.26 6.76 -7.13
CA TRP A 11 -1.82 5.46 -7.63
C TRP A 11 -2.22 4.36 -6.67
N MET A 12 -2.75 3.26 -7.19
CA MET A 12 -3.04 2.04 -6.44
C MET A 12 -2.30 0.85 -7.02
N TYR A 13 -2.16 -0.21 -6.24
CA TYR A 13 -1.65 -1.49 -6.73
C TYR A 13 -2.80 -2.52 -6.73
N PRO A 14 -3.19 -3.12 -7.86
CA PRO A 14 -4.24 -4.14 -7.87
C PRO A 14 -3.71 -5.51 -7.40
N GLY A 15 -4.55 -6.26 -6.69
CA GLY A 15 -4.26 -7.63 -6.25
C GLY A 15 -3.19 -7.73 -5.15
N ASN A 16 -2.71 -8.98 -4.95
CA ASN A 16 -1.73 -9.37 -3.93
C ASN A 16 -2.12 -8.98 -2.50
N ASP A 17 -3.42 -8.82 -2.25
CA ASP A 17 -3.92 -8.34 -0.98
C ASP A 17 -3.65 -9.34 0.16
N LEU A 18 -3.02 -8.86 1.23
CA LEU A 18 -2.80 -9.60 2.46
C LEU A 18 -4.10 -9.62 3.26
N GLY A 19 -4.90 -10.65 3.01
CA GLY A 19 -6.16 -10.87 3.73
C GLY A 19 -7.26 -9.89 3.34
N LYS A 20 -8.12 -9.55 4.30
CA LYS A 20 -9.26 -8.64 4.08
C LYS A 20 -8.82 -7.20 4.28
N ALA A 21 -9.27 -6.32 3.38
CA ALA A 21 -9.01 -4.89 3.50
C ALA A 21 -9.56 -4.33 4.82
N THR A 22 -8.79 -3.44 5.44
CA THR A 22 -9.17 -2.72 6.67
C THR A 22 -9.70 -1.33 6.33
N THR A 23 -10.24 -0.62 7.32
CA THR A 23 -10.65 0.78 7.16
C THR A 23 -9.76 1.66 8.01
N GLN A 24 -9.05 2.61 7.40
CA GLN A 24 -8.14 3.52 8.09
C GLN A 24 -8.48 4.98 7.81
N THR A 25 -8.37 5.83 8.83
CA THR A 25 -8.71 7.26 8.71
C THR A 25 -7.77 8.04 7.80
N THR A 26 -6.52 7.60 7.67
CA THR A 26 -5.46 8.25 6.89
C THR A 26 -4.57 7.19 6.25
N TYR A 27 -3.89 7.57 5.17
CA TYR A 27 -2.89 6.70 4.53
C TYR A 27 -1.73 6.38 5.47
N GLU A 28 -1.35 7.29 6.38
CA GLU A 28 -0.26 7.08 7.34
C GLU A 28 -0.55 5.90 8.28
N LYS A 29 -1.81 5.72 8.70
CA LYS A 29 -2.20 4.54 9.47
C LYS A 29 -2.16 3.27 8.63
N CYS A 30 -2.54 3.34 7.36
CA CYS A 30 -2.41 2.22 6.44
C CYS A 30 -0.93 1.83 6.20
N ARG A 31 -0.05 2.83 6.08
CA ARG A 31 1.41 2.65 6.05
C ARG A 31 1.91 1.99 7.34
N ALA A 32 1.45 2.46 8.50
CA ALA A 32 1.84 1.90 9.79
C ALA A 32 1.44 0.42 9.90
N GLU A 33 0.20 0.05 9.55
CA GLU A 33 -0.23 -1.35 9.52
C GLU A 33 0.64 -2.20 8.57
N CYS A 34 0.98 -1.67 7.39
CA CYS A 34 1.91 -2.34 6.48
C CYS A 34 3.34 -2.42 7.04
N SER A 35 3.74 -1.47 7.89
CA SER A 35 5.07 -1.45 8.48
C SER A 35 5.21 -2.52 9.57
N GLU A 36 4.13 -2.78 10.30
CA GLU A 36 4.04 -3.80 11.35
C GLU A 36 3.91 -5.23 10.82
N ASP A 37 3.44 -5.41 9.57
CA ASP A 37 3.38 -6.72 8.91
C ASP A 37 4.61 -6.96 8.02
N GLU A 38 5.46 -7.91 8.40
CA GLU A 38 6.68 -8.28 7.68
C GLU A 38 6.41 -8.80 6.25
N GLN A 39 5.22 -9.37 6.01
CA GLN A 39 4.79 -9.84 4.70
C GLN A 39 4.32 -8.68 3.82
N CYS A 40 3.98 -7.53 4.40
CA CYS A 40 3.51 -6.37 3.65
C CYS A 40 4.68 -5.67 2.96
N LYS A 41 4.65 -5.66 1.64
CA LYS A 41 5.63 -4.97 0.78
C LYS A 41 5.06 -3.71 0.14
N ALA A 42 3.73 -3.60 0.06
CA ALA A 42 3.06 -2.41 -0.43
C ALA A 42 1.70 -2.20 0.25
N PHE A 43 1.20 -0.98 0.21
CA PHE A 43 -0.16 -0.67 0.64
C PHE A 43 -0.86 0.25 -0.36
N SER A 44 -2.18 0.21 -0.40
CA SER A 44 -3.02 1.14 -1.16
C SER A 44 -4.18 1.60 -0.30
N TRP A 45 -4.20 2.89 0.01
CA TRP A 45 -5.27 3.52 0.76
C TRP A 45 -6.15 4.37 -0.15
N ASN A 46 -7.46 4.14 -0.12
CA ASN A 46 -8.41 4.95 -0.87
C ASN A 46 -9.02 6.03 0.04
N ARG A 47 -8.79 7.30 -0.27
CA ARG A 47 -9.24 8.42 0.58
C ARG A 47 -10.76 8.65 0.60
N LYS A 48 -11.46 8.16 -0.42
CA LYS A 48 -12.91 8.28 -0.54
C LYS A 48 -13.64 7.22 0.30
N THR A 49 -13.17 5.98 0.22
CA THR A 49 -13.80 4.84 0.95
C THR A 49 -13.13 4.56 2.29
N ARG A 50 -11.93 5.12 2.52
CA ARG A 50 -11.04 4.84 3.66
C ARG A 50 -10.53 3.41 3.73
N ILE A 51 -10.69 2.65 2.65
CA ILE A 51 -10.22 1.27 2.55
C ILE A 51 -8.69 1.28 2.47
N CYS A 52 -8.07 0.44 3.30
CA CYS A 52 -6.64 0.14 3.31
C CYS A 52 -6.45 -1.30 2.84
N SER A 53 -5.75 -1.45 1.73
CA SER A 53 -5.33 -2.74 1.19
C SER A 53 -3.83 -2.93 1.43
N LEU A 54 -3.47 -3.86 2.31
CA LEU A 54 -2.10 -4.33 2.51
C LEU A 54 -1.75 -5.35 1.44
N LYS A 55 -0.50 -5.37 0.97
CA LYS A 55 -0.10 -6.16 -0.20
C LYS A 55 1.23 -6.84 0.00
N SER A 56 1.33 -8.08 -0.45
CA SER A 56 2.57 -8.86 -0.40
C SER A 56 3.58 -8.46 -1.47
N THR A 57 3.16 -7.77 -2.53
CA THR A 57 4.04 -7.24 -3.60
C THR A 57 3.27 -6.22 -4.45
N ILE A 58 3.98 -5.38 -5.22
CA ILE A 58 3.37 -4.50 -6.24
C ILE A 58 2.96 -5.26 -7.52
N GLY A 59 3.35 -6.54 -7.67
CA GLY A 59 2.97 -7.38 -8.79
C GLY A 59 3.39 -6.80 -10.13
N SER A 60 2.46 -6.78 -11.10
CA SER A 60 2.70 -6.25 -12.45
C SER A 60 2.81 -4.71 -12.53
N GLY A 61 2.81 -4.02 -11.39
CA GLY A 61 2.78 -2.56 -11.29
C GLY A 61 1.44 -2.03 -10.80
N GLY A 62 1.32 -0.71 -10.72
CA GLY A 62 0.10 -0.07 -10.24
C GLY A 62 -0.71 0.62 -11.34
N GLU A 63 -1.86 1.16 -10.94
CA GLU A 63 -2.83 1.83 -11.79
C GLU A 63 -3.12 3.24 -11.24
N TYR A 64 -3.38 4.19 -12.14
CA TYR A 64 -3.85 5.52 -11.75
C TYR A 64 -5.25 5.44 -11.14
N ASP A 65 -5.35 5.75 -9.85
CA ASP A 65 -6.63 6.03 -9.19
C ASP A 65 -6.48 7.36 -8.49
N PRO A 66 -7.21 8.41 -8.91
CA PRO A 66 -7.09 9.71 -8.29
C PRO A 66 -7.32 9.61 -6.79
N ASN A 67 -8.17 8.73 -6.26
CA ASN A 67 -8.48 8.62 -4.83
C ASN A 67 -7.45 7.81 -4.02
N ALA A 68 -6.45 7.22 -4.67
CA ALA A 68 -5.49 6.37 -3.98
C ALA A 68 -4.27 7.15 -3.49
N GLN A 69 -3.77 6.73 -2.33
CA GLN A 69 -2.43 7.00 -1.84
C GLN A 69 -1.80 5.65 -1.53
N SER A 70 -0.70 5.33 -2.20
CA SER A 70 0.00 4.07 -2.00
C SER A 70 1.45 4.32 -1.60
N GLY A 71 2.07 3.25 -1.12
CA GLY A 71 3.50 3.17 -0.90
C GLY A 71 3.95 1.74 -1.06
N TYR A 72 5.19 1.55 -1.51
CA TYR A 72 5.81 0.23 -1.62
C TYR A 72 7.27 0.29 -1.17
N ARG A 73 7.76 -0.84 -0.66
CA ARG A 73 9.18 -1.05 -0.40
C ARG A 73 9.82 -1.37 -1.75
N GLU A 74 10.94 -0.73 -2.10
CA GLU A 74 11.73 -1.17 -3.25
C GLU A 74 12.23 -2.59 -2.94
N GLU A 75 11.54 -3.59 -3.49
CA GLU A 75 12.09 -4.94 -3.52
C GLU A 75 13.26 -4.86 -4.49
N GLY A 76 14.47 -5.12 -4.00
CA GLY A 76 15.63 -5.25 -4.88
C GLY A 76 15.31 -6.26 -5.96
N ASP A 77 15.22 -5.79 -7.20
CA ASP A 77 15.10 -6.58 -8.42
C ASP A 77 16.27 -7.59 -8.43
N ASP A 78 16.00 -8.87 -8.15
CA ASP A 78 16.88 -10.00 -8.46
C ASP A 78 16.24 -10.85 -9.57
#